data_AF-J2SEC0-F1
#
_entry.id   AF-J2SEC0-F1
#
_cell.length_a   1.000
_cell.length_b   1.000
_cell.length_c   1.000
_cell.angle_alpha   90.00
_cell.angle_beta   90.00
_cell.angle_gamma   90.00
#
_symmetry.space_group_name_H-M   'P 1'
#
loop_
_entity.id
_entity.type
_entity.pdbx_description
1 polymer ?
#
loop_
_entity_poly.entity_id
_entity_poly.type
_entity_poly.pdbx_seq_one_letter_code
_entity_poly.pdbx_strand_id
1 'polypeptide(L)'
;MIRDALNREGSCREILRNYRKDGTPFWNKLSLSTVKNPADGQTCFVGVQKDVTAQVKAQQRVAQLEAQLAELQAELAALKATNGKNQIRN
;
A
#
# COMPACT_ATOMS: atom_id res chain seq x y z
N MET A 1 -5.09 2.79 17.71
CA MET A 1 -5.33 1.83 16.60
C MET A 1 -4.87 0.42 16.98
N ILE A 2 -3.59 0.05 16.92
CA ILE A 2 -3.12 -1.31 17.31
C ILE A 2 -3.15 -1.52 18.84
N ARG A 3 -2.65 -0.55 19.61
CA ARG A 3 -2.63 -0.61 21.08
C ARG A 3 -4.03 -0.73 21.68
N ASP A 4 -5.01 -0.06 21.09
CA ASP A 4 -6.41 -0.10 21.54
C ASP A 4 -7.08 -1.43 21.23
N ALA A 5 -6.76 -2.06 20.09
CA ALA A 5 -7.29 -3.37 19.73
C ALA A 5 -6.78 -4.47 20.69
N LEU A 6 -5.51 -4.38 21.11
CA LEU A 6 -4.93 -5.30 22.09
C LEU A 6 -5.57 -5.15 23.48
N ASN A 7 -5.95 -3.93 23.87
CA ASN A 7 -6.60 -3.64 25.14
C ASN A 7 -8.08 -4.07 25.21
N ARG A 8 -8.73 -4.32 24.08
CA ARG A 8 -10.17 -4.65 23.99
C ARG A 8 -10.46 -6.11 23.65
N GLU A 9 -9.48 -7.01 23.82
CA GLU A 9 -9.59 -8.43 23.41
C GLU A 9 -9.97 -8.60 21.93
N GLY A 10 -9.60 -7.61 21.11
CA GLY A 10 -9.97 -7.57 19.71
C GLY A 10 -8.95 -8.21 18.79
N SER A 11 -9.24 -8.13 17.49
CA SER A 11 -8.25 -8.36 16.45
C SER A 11 -7.98 -7.06 15.69
N CYS A 12 -6.75 -6.87 15.20
CA CYS A 12 -6.43 -5.80 14.27
C CYS A 12 -5.61 -6.32 13.11
N ARG A 13 -5.77 -5.71 11.94
CA ARG A 13 -5.01 -6.03 10.75
C ARG A 13 -4.60 -4.75 10.05
N GLU A 14 -3.30 -4.52 9.92
CA GLU A 14 -2.73 -3.29 9.38
C GLU A 14 -1.56 -3.58 8.45
N ILE A 15 -1.32 -2.67 7.50
CA ILE A 15 -0.09 -2.67 6.69
C ILE A 15 0.77 -1.50 7.16
N LEU A 16 1.97 -1.80 7.65
CA LEU A 16 2.86 -0.82 8.25
C LEU A 16 4.30 -1.02 7.81
N ARG A 17 5.09 0.06 7.82
CA ARG A 17 6.51 0.01 7.44
C ARG A 17 7.35 -0.40 8.65
N ASN A 18 7.92 -1.60 8.61
CA ASN A 18 8.88 -2.09 9.59
C ASN A 18 10.31 -2.04 9.04
N TYR A 19 11.28 -2.29 9.93
CA TYR A 19 12.70 -2.37 9.61
C TYR A 19 13.24 -3.70 10.10
N ARG A 20 14.05 -4.34 9.26
CA ARG A 20 14.82 -5.53 9.65
C ARG A 20 15.97 -5.13 10.59
N LYS A 21 16.62 -6.13 11.21
CA LYS A 21 17.80 -5.92 12.06
C LYS A 21 18.94 -5.18 11.34
N ASP A 22 19.05 -5.37 10.03
CA ASP A 22 20.03 -4.68 9.17
C ASP A 22 19.61 -3.25 8.77
N GLY A 23 18.43 -2.77 9.21
CA GLY A 23 17.89 -1.46 8.88
C GLY A 23 17.10 -1.40 7.57
N THR A 24 16.98 -2.50 6.81
CA THR A 24 16.22 -2.51 5.56
C THR A 24 14.72 -2.32 5.81
N PRO A 25 14.05 -1.31 5.22
CA PRO A 25 12.62 -1.14 5.36
C PRO A 25 11.85 -2.23 4.61
N PHE A 26 10.74 -2.69 5.18
CA PHE A 26 9.80 -3.59 4.53
C PHE A 26 8.37 -3.27 4.95
N TRP A 27 7.42 -3.51 4.04
CA TRP A 27 6.00 -3.40 4.34
C TRP A 27 5.52 -4.70 4.98
N ASN A 28 5.05 -4.62 6.21
CA ASN A 28 4.53 -5.74 6.97
C ASN A 28 3.00 -5.64 7.03
N LYS A 29 2.31 -6.65 6.52
CA LYS A 29 0.89 -6.89 6.80
C LYS A 29 0.80 -7.67 8.10
N LEU A 30 0.57 -6.95 9.19
CA LEU A 30 0.47 -7.48 10.54
C LEU A 30 -0.99 -7.77 10.87
N SER A 31 -1.30 -8.98 11.31
CA SER A 31 -2.57 -9.33 11.96
C SER A 31 -2.30 -9.74 13.40
N LEU A 32 -2.98 -9.13 14.36
CA LEU A 32 -2.90 -9.45 15.79
C LEU A 32 -4.28 -9.87 16.29
N SER A 33 -4.34 -10.86 17.18
CA SER A 33 -5.58 -11.30 17.81
C SER A 33 -5.30 -11.78 19.22
N THR A 34 -6.22 -11.44 20.12
CA THR A 34 -6.19 -11.88 21.51
C THR A 34 -6.95 -13.20 21.64
N VAL A 35 -6.34 -14.21 22.26
CA VAL A 35 -6.93 -15.54 22.47
C VAL A 35 -6.95 -15.82 23.96
N LYS A 36 -8.13 -16.09 24.50
CA LYS A 36 -8.29 -16.56 25.88
C LYS A 36 -8.26 -18.07 25.92
N ASN A 37 -7.40 -18.63 26.78
CA ASN A 37 -7.41 -20.05 27.08
C ASN A 37 -8.55 -20.36 28.07
N PRO A 38 -9.54 -21.19 27.69
CA PRO A 38 -10.66 -21.52 28.58
C PRO A 38 -10.26 -22.41 29.77
N ALA A 39 -9.09 -23.07 29.74
CA ALA A 39 -8.66 -23.99 30.79
C ALA A 39 -8.02 -23.31 32.00
N ASP A 40 -7.27 -22.23 31.79
CA ASP A 40 -6.51 -21.52 32.84
C ASP A 40 -6.82 -20.01 32.91
N GLY A 41 -7.68 -19.50 32.01
CA GLY A 41 -8.05 -18.09 31.94
C GLY A 41 -6.96 -17.18 31.39
N GLN A 42 -5.86 -17.72 30.87
CA GLN A 42 -4.73 -16.93 30.37
C GLN A 42 -5.06 -16.29 29.03
N THR A 43 -4.68 -15.01 28.87
CA THR A 43 -4.81 -14.27 27.61
C THR A 43 -3.49 -14.30 26.84
N CYS A 44 -3.49 -14.94 25.68
CA CYS A 44 -2.37 -14.97 24.74
C CYS A 44 -2.61 -14.01 23.57
N PHE A 45 -1.55 -13.52 22.95
CA PHE A 45 -1.62 -12.74 21.71
C PHE A 45 -1.02 -13.55 20.56
N VAL A 46 -1.78 -13.72 19.49
CA VAL A 46 -1.34 -14.38 18.26
C VAL A 46 -1.12 -13.31 17.19
N GLY A 47 0.09 -13.28 16.64
CA GLY A 47 0.50 -12.34 15.60
C GLY A 47 0.96 -13.05 14.34
N VAL A 48 0.37 -12.69 13.20
CA VAL A 48 0.81 -13.13 11.86
C VAL A 48 1.40 -11.95 11.12
N GLN A 49 2.62 -12.13 10.62
CA GLN A 49 3.35 -11.12 9.87
C GLN A 49 3.61 -11.63 8.45
N LYS A 50 3.27 -10.81 7.45
CA LYS A 50 3.54 -11.11 6.04
C LYS A 50 4.24 -9.93 5.41
N ASP A 51 5.43 -10.16 4.86
CA ASP A 51 6.10 -9.17 4.03
C ASP A 51 5.31 -8.98 2.73
N VAL A 52 4.81 -7.77 2.51
CA VAL A 52 4.05 -7.34 1.33
C VAL A 52 4.80 -6.26 0.53
N THR A 53 6.10 -6.10 0.76
CA THR A 53 6.93 -5.08 0.09
C THR A 53 6.88 -5.19 -1.42
N ALA A 54 6.96 -6.41 -1.96
CA ALA A 54 6.88 -6.64 -3.40
C ALA A 54 5.52 -6.20 -3.97
N GLN A 55 4.43 -6.52 -3.28
CA GLN A 55 3.08 -6.14 -3.68
C GLN A 55 2.90 -4.61 -3.66
N VAL A 56 3.34 -3.96 -2.59
CA VAL A 56 3.24 -2.49 -2.46
C VAL A 56 4.07 -1.80 -3.54
N LYS A 57 5.31 -2.26 -3.80
CA LYS A 57 6.16 -1.73 -4.87
C LYS A 57 5.54 -1.90 -6.26
N ALA A 58 4.97 -3.06 -6.54
CA ALA A 58 4.27 -3.31 -7.80
C ALA A 58 3.08 -2.35 -7.98
N GLN A 59 2.25 -2.18 -6.94
CA GLN A 59 1.11 -1.27 -6.99
C GLN A 59 1.54 0.20 -7.18
N GLN A 60 2.60 0.63 -6.49
CA GLN A 60 3.19 1.96 -6.68
C GLN A 60 3.72 2.15 -8.09
N ARG A 61 4.36 1.13 -8.67
CA ARG A 61 4.88 1.19 -10.04
C ARG A 61 3.77 1.32 -11.07
N VAL A 62 2.68 0.58 -10.90
CA VAL A 62 1.49 0.69 -11.76
C VAL A 62 0.93 2.10 -11.70
N ALA A 63 0.66 2.63 -10.50
CA ALA A 63 0.12 3.99 -10.35
C ALA A 63 1.05 5.07 -10.96
N GLN A 64 2.37 4.90 -10.82
CA GLN A 64 3.33 5.81 -11.44
C GLN A 64 3.28 5.77 -12.97
N LEU A 65 3.17 4.57 -13.56
CA LEU A 65 3.08 4.41 -15.00
C LEU A 65 1.76 4.97 -15.55
N GLU A 66 0.65 4.75 -14.84
CA GLU A 66 -0.65 5.32 -15.20
C GLU A 66 -0.61 6.85 -15.22
N ALA A 67 0.04 7.47 -14.22
CA ALA A 67 0.22 8.92 -14.17
C ALA A 67 1.06 9.45 -15.35
N GLN A 68 2.18 8.77 -15.66
CA GLN A 68 3.04 9.14 -16.80
C GLN A 68 2.29 9.00 -18.14
N LEU A 69 1.50 7.95 -18.29
CA LEU A 69 0.69 7.76 -19.49
C LEU A 69 -0.36 8.86 -19.65
N ALA A 70 -1.03 9.25 -18.57
CA ALA A 70 -2.01 10.34 -18.60
C ALA A 70 -1.37 11.68 -19.00
N GLU A 71 -0.18 11.98 -18.47
CA GLU A 71 0.58 13.19 -18.82
C GLU A 71 0.97 13.22 -20.31
N LEU A 72 1.55 12.12 -20.81
CA LEU A 72 1.93 12.00 -22.23
C LEU A 72 0.70 12.07 -23.15
N GLN A 73 -0.42 11.48 -22.76
CA GLN A 73 -1.66 11.56 -23.52
C GLN A 73 -2.18 13.01 -23.61
N ALA A 74 -2.11 13.77 -22.51
CA ALA A 74 -2.48 15.18 -22.49
C ALA A 74 -1.58 16.03 -23.40
N GLU A 75 -0.27 15.80 -23.36
CA GLU A 75 0.70 16.49 -24.22
C GLU A 75 0.45 16.19 -25.71
N LEU A 76 0.27 14.92 -26.07
CA LEU A 76 -0.04 14.52 -27.44
C LEU A 76 -1.36 15.11 -27.94
N ALA A 77 -2.38 15.21 -27.08
CA ALA A 77 -3.64 15.84 -27.42
C ALA A 77 -3.45 17.35 -27.71
N ALA A 78 -2.66 18.04 -26.90
CA ALA A 78 -2.34 19.46 -27.09
C ALA A 78 -1.54 19.70 -28.39
N LEU A 79 -0.55 18.86 -28.69
CA LEU A 79 0.24 18.96 -29.93
C LEU A 79 -0.64 18.75 -31.17
N LYS A 80 -1.53 17.74 -31.15
CA LYS A 80 -2.48 17.49 -32.25
C LYS A 80 -3.43 18.67 -32.47
N ALA A 81 -3.95 19.26 -31.41
CA ALA A 81 -4.84 20.43 -31.51
C ALA A 81 -4.15 21.66 -32.11
N THR A 82 -2.84 21.80 -31.89
CA THR A 82 -2.06 22.93 -32.41
C THR A 82 -1.65 22.72 -33.86
N ASN A 83 -1.28 21.49 -34.25
CA ASN A 83 -0.83 21.18 -35.61
C ASN A 83 -1.95 21.24 -36.66
N GLY A 84 -3.20 20.93 -36.29
CA GLY A 84 -4.37 21.04 -37.17
C GLY A 84 -4.72 22.47 -37.58
N LYS A 85 -4.33 23.49 -36.79
CA LYS A 85 -4.61 24.90 -37.11
C LYS A 85 -3.66 25.49 -38.17
N ASN A 86 -2.48 24.89 -38.37
CA ASN A 86 -1.48 25.39 -39.32
C ASN A 86 -1.67 24.89 -40.77
N GLN A 87 -2.58 23.94 -41.03
CA GLN A 87 -2.79 23.38 -42.37
C GLN A 87 -3.92 24.05 -43.17
N ILE A 88 -4.66 25.01 -42.58
CA ILE A 88 -5.82 25.68 -43.21
C ILE A 88 -5.44 27.07 -43.77
N ARG A 89 -4.16 27.45 -43.71
CA ARG A 89 -3.65 28.70 -44.28
C ARG A 89 -2.69 28.40 -45.44
N ASN A 90 -3.22 28.16 -46.63
CA ASN A 90 -2.58 28.42 -47.93
C ASN A 90 -3.65 28.46 -49.02
#